data_AF-A0A1Y2AH53-F1
#
_entry.id   AF-A0A1Y2AH53-F1
#
_cell.length_a   1.000
_cell.length_b   1.000
_cell.length_c   1.000
_cell.angle_alpha   90.00
_cell.angle_beta   90.00
_cell.angle_gamma   90.00
#
_symmetry.space_group_name_H-M   'P 1'
#
loop_
_entity.id
_entity.type
_entity.pdbx_description
1 polymer ?
#
loop_
_entity_poly.entity_id
_entity_poly.type
_entity_poly.pdbx_seq_one_letter_code
_entity_poly.pdbx_strand_id
1 'polypeptide(L)'
;ARLWIIKVVIRLICAPFYYVRFADFFLGDQFMSISYIFTVIEILICAELYNFKNMEYKCNSSTSWFISIVTVVPGWIRFLQCLRRYYNTHRFNPHLLNAGKYMVGIISILLGTVAKVKGKYCHLYLRVIWIISLVATSSYSYTWDVLMDWGFFQKNSKNKFLRDDLIFPTWSYYYVMISNLFLRTIWLFTVSPNYWGVIKNGNIVAYVTALVEVFRRFQWNFFRMENEHTNNCGDFRAVKEMPLPYNIENNSEDDD
;
A
#
# COMPACT_ATOMS: atom_id res chain seq x y z
N ALA A 1 19.99 -12.76 7.24
CA ALA A 1 18.99 -12.15 6.31
C ALA A 1 17.75 -13.03 6.09
N ARG A 2 17.88 -14.26 5.55
CA ARG A 2 16.71 -15.10 5.17
C ARG A 2 15.77 -15.47 6.32
N LEU A 3 16.31 -15.89 7.47
CA LEU A 3 15.51 -16.19 8.67
C LEU A 3 14.77 -14.97 9.24
N TRP A 4 15.36 -13.76 9.09
CA TRP A 4 14.72 -12.52 9.52
C TRP A 4 13.48 -12.22 8.66
N ILE A 5 13.58 -12.35 7.34
CA ILE A 5 12.44 -12.14 6.43
C ILE A 5 11.32 -13.11 6.78
N ILE A 6 11.63 -14.40 6.95
CA ILE A 6 10.63 -15.43 7.33
C ILE A 6 9.94 -15.04 8.64
N LYS A 7 10.72 -14.61 9.64
CA LYS A 7 10.17 -14.15 10.93
C LYS A 7 9.24 -12.95 10.79
N VAL A 8 9.57 -11.97 9.95
CA VAL A 8 8.71 -10.80 9.68
C VAL A 8 7.45 -11.21 8.92
N VAL A 9 7.54 -12.12 7.95
CA VAL A 9 6.37 -12.66 7.22
C VAL A 9 5.43 -13.40 8.17
N ILE A 10 5.96 -14.26 9.06
CA ILE A 10 5.14 -14.96 10.06
C ILE A 10 4.44 -13.97 10.98
N ARG A 11 5.16 -12.94 11.47
CA ARG A 11 4.57 -11.89 12.30
C ARG A 11 3.52 -11.06 11.57
N LEU A 12 3.72 -10.81 10.27
CA LEU A 12 2.76 -10.13 9.41
C LEU A 12 1.47 -10.94 9.28
N ILE A 13 1.56 -12.25 8.99
CA ILE A 13 0.38 -13.12 8.87
C ILE A 13 -0.33 -13.28 10.22
N CYS A 14 0.44 -13.47 11.30
CA CYS A 14 -0.08 -13.57 12.66
C CYS A 14 -0.25 -12.22 13.36
N ALA A 15 -0.37 -11.13 12.58
CA ALA A 15 -0.51 -9.76 13.05
C ALA A 15 -1.39 -9.53 14.29
N PRO A 16 -2.61 -10.09 14.40
CA PRO A 16 -3.45 -9.83 15.57
C PRO A 16 -2.85 -10.34 16.89
N PHE A 17 -1.92 -11.30 16.84
CA PHE A 17 -1.36 -11.96 18.02
C PHE A 17 -0.03 -11.36 18.52
N TYR A 18 0.62 -10.53 17.71
CA TYR A 18 1.96 -10.00 18.03
C TYR A 18 1.96 -8.47 18.11
N TYR A 19 2.98 -7.91 18.75
CA TYR A 19 3.24 -6.48 18.67
C TYR A 19 3.77 -6.12 17.27
N VAL A 20 3.13 -5.16 16.60
CA VAL A 20 3.42 -4.77 15.22
C VAL A 20 4.54 -3.73 15.18
N ARG A 21 5.69 -4.08 14.59
CA ARG A 21 6.83 -3.19 14.38
C ARG A 21 6.74 -2.49 13.01
N PHE A 22 7.59 -1.48 12.81
CA PHE A 22 7.71 -0.80 11.51
C PHE A 22 7.98 -1.79 10.37
N ALA A 23 8.91 -2.74 10.55
CA ALA A 23 9.23 -3.74 9.51
C ALA A 23 8.01 -4.62 9.13
N ASP A 24 7.21 -5.05 10.11
CA ASP A 24 5.99 -5.83 9.86
C ASP A 24 4.97 -5.00 9.07
N PHE A 25 4.87 -3.70 9.40
CA PHE A 25 3.99 -2.77 8.73
C PHE A 25 4.44 -2.47 7.28
N PHE A 26 5.73 -2.21 7.11
CA PHE A 26 6.35 -1.88 5.83
C PHE A 26 6.27 -3.06 4.86
N LEU A 27 6.53 -4.28 5.34
CA LEU A 27 6.41 -5.49 4.53
C LEU A 27 4.95 -5.77 4.13
N GLY A 28 4.00 -5.55 5.04
CA GLY A 28 2.58 -5.69 4.73
C GLY A 28 2.13 -4.77 3.59
N ASP A 29 2.70 -3.58 3.53
CA ASP A 29 2.47 -2.65 2.42
C ASP A 29 3.04 -3.19 1.10
N GLN A 30 4.17 -3.90 1.10
CA GLN A 30 4.67 -4.57 -0.12
C GLN A 30 3.72 -5.70 -0.56
N PHE A 31 3.11 -6.42 0.38
CA PHE A 31 2.19 -7.53 0.08
C PHE A 31 0.93 -7.05 -0.66
N MET A 32 0.49 -5.81 -0.44
CA MET A 32 -0.62 -5.22 -1.19
C MET A 32 -0.33 -5.15 -2.70
N SER A 33 0.89 -4.76 -3.06
CA SER A 33 1.35 -4.65 -4.45
C SER A 33 1.61 -6.02 -5.08
N ILE A 34 1.98 -7.02 -4.26
CA ILE A 34 2.27 -8.39 -4.69
C ILE A 34 0.98 -9.24 -4.85
N SER A 35 -0.19 -8.71 -4.49
CA SER A 35 -1.46 -9.44 -4.54
C SER A 35 -1.77 -10.10 -5.89
N TYR A 36 -1.29 -9.52 -7.00
CA TYR A 36 -1.39 -10.11 -8.33
C TYR A 36 -0.70 -11.47 -8.48
N ILE A 37 0.41 -11.72 -7.75
CA ILE A 37 1.09 -13.02 -7.78
C ILE A 37 0.15 -14.15 -7.35
N PHE A 38 -0.73 -13.91 -6.38
CA PHE A 38 -1.66 -14.95 -5.95
C PHE A 38 -2.63 -15.35 -7.06
N THR A 39 -3.06 -14.40 -7.90
CA THR A 39 -3.88 -14.71 -9.09
C THR A 39 -3.09 -15.44 -10.19
N VAL A 40 -1.79 -15.16 -10.33
CA VAL A 40 -0.93 -15.87 -11.29
C VAL A 40 -0.68 -17.31 -10.85
N ILE A 41 -0.48 -17.55 -9.55
CA ILE A 41 -0.29 -18.91 -9.00
C ILE A 41 -1.51 -19.79 -9.30
N GLU A 42 -2.72 -19.27 -9.14
CA GLU A 42 -3.94 -20.01 -9.51
C GLU A 42 -3.95 -20.40 -10.99
N ILE A 43 -3.66 -19.44 -11.88
CA ILE A 43 -3.62 -19.69 -13.33
C ILE A 43 -2.56 -20.74 -13.66
N LEU A 44 -1.39 -20.70 -13.01
CA LEU A 44 -0.32 -21.69 -13.19
C LEU A 44 -0.73 -23.08 -12.71
N ILE A 45 -1.35 -23.19 -11.54
CA ILE A 45 -1.88 -24.48 -11.04
C ILE A 45 -2.93 -25.02 -12.01
N CYS A 46 -3.85 -24.16 -12.48
CA CYS A 46 -4.85 -24.56 -13.47
C CYS A 46 -4.20 -25.01 -14.79
N ALA A 47 -3.19 -24.29 -15.28
CA ALA A 47 -2.47 -24.65 -16.50
C ALA A 47 -1.81 -26.01 -16.37
N GLU A 48 -1.16 -26.30 -15.24
CA GLU A 48 -0.53 -27.58 -14.96
C GLU A 48 -1.55 -28.74 -14.95
N LEU A 49 -2.69 -28.56 -14.26
CA LEU A 49 -3.78 -29.55 -14.21
C LEU A 49 -4.33 -29.91 -15.60
N TYR A 50 -4.24 -28.99 -16.55
CA TYR A 50 -4.70 -29.19 -17.93
C TYR A 50 -3.57 -29.34 -18.95
N ASN A 51 -2.32 -29.59 -18.51
CA ASN A 51 -1.14 -29.75 -19.37
C ASN A 51 -0.98 -28.61 -20.39
N PHE A 52 -1.24 -27.36 -19.98
CA PHE A 52 -1.18 -26.15 -20.80
C PHE A 52 -2.09 -26.16 -22.06
N LYS A 53 -3.07 -27.08 -22.14
CA LYS A 53 -4.00 -27.19 -23.28
C LYS A 53 -5.29 -26.42 -23.05
N ASN A 54 -5.72 -25.64 -24.05
CA ASN A 54 -6.99 -24.88 -24.04
C ASN A 54 -7.17 -23.98 -22.80
N MET A 55 -6.08 -23.36 -22.32
CA MET A 55 -6.05 -22.56 -21.08
C MET A 55 -7.06 -21.40 -21.09
N GLU A 56 -7.27 -20.78 -22.26
CA GLU A 56 -8.21 -19.66 -22.40
C GLU A 56 -9.65 -20.04 -22.03
N TYR A 57 -10.06 -21.29 -22.31
CA TYR A 57 -11.39 -21.80 -21.99
C TYR A 57 -11.45 -22.46 -20.61
N LYS A 58 -10.41 -23.20 -20.23
CA LYS A 58 -10.40 -24.02 -19.02
C LYS A 58 -9.97 -23.28 -17.75
N CYS A 59 -9.15 -22.23 -17.88
CA CYS A 59 -8.60 -21.44 -16.78
C CYS A 59 -9.16 -20.01 -16.74
N ASN A 60 -10.36 -19.81 -17.30
CA ASN A 60 -11.03 -18.51 -17.23
C ASN A 60 -11.68 -18.30 -15.85
N SER A 61 -10.89 -17.79 -14.91
CA SER A 61 -11.35 -17.47 -13.56
C SER A 61 -11.96 -16.06 -13.42
N SER A 62 -12.34 -15.39 -14.53
CA SER A 62 -12.79 -13.98 -14.50
C SER A 62 -14.02 -13.70 -13.62
N THR A 63 -14.84 -14.72 -13.34
CA THR A 63 -16.02 -14.68 -12.46
C THR A 63 -15.82 -15.43 -11.14
N SER A 64 -14.61 -15.92 -10.87
CA SER A 64 -14.32 -16.73 -9.69
C SER A 64 -14.36 -15.90 -8.40
N TRP A 65 -15.18 -16.33 -7.44
CA TRP A 65 -15.16 -15.80 -6.08
C TRP A 65 -13.83 -16.08 -5.37
N PHE A 66 -13.17 -17.18 -5.73
CA PHE A 66 -11.89 -17.57 -5.14
C PHE A 66 -10.80 -16.51 -5.40
N ILE A 67 -10.65 -16.03 -6.64
CA ILE A 67 -9.74 -14.92 -6.99
C ILE A 67 -9.97 -13.71 -6.10
N SER A 68 -11.24 -13.39 -5.87
CA SER A 68 -11.62 -12.19 -5.12
C SER A 68 -11.27 -12.31 -3.64
N ILE A 69 -11.52 -13.48 -3.05
CA ILE A 69 -11.13 -13.80 -1.67
C ILE A 69 -9.62 -13.70 -1.50
N VAL A 70 -8.86 -14.33 -2.41
CA VAL A 70 -7.40 -14.32 -2.38
C VAL A 70 -6.83 -12.91 -2.53
N THR A 71 -7.42 -12.08 -3.40
CA THR A 71 -7.01 -10.68 -3.60
C THR A 71 -7.24 -9.81 -2.35
N VAL A 72 -8.26 -10.14 -1.55
CA VAL A 72 -8.59 -9.44 -0.30
C VAL A 72 -7.64 -9.79 0.85
N VAL A 73 -6.97 -10.96 0.82
CA VAL A 73 -6.14 -11.45 1.93
C VAL A 73 -5.09 -10.43 2.40
N PRO A 74 -4.26 -9.80 1.54
CA PRO A 74 -3.30 -8.80 1.99
C PRO A 74 -3.96 -7.62 2.69
N GLY A 75 -5.08 -7.12 2.15
CA GLY A 75 -5.85 -6.02 2.75
C GLY A 75 -6.40 -6.39 4.12
N TRP A 76 -6.88 -7.63 4.28
CA TRP A 76 -7.39 -8.13 5.55
C TRP A 76 -6.29 -8.22 6.62
N ILE A 77 -5.11 -8.73 6.26
CA ILE A 77 -3.95 -8.77 7.15
C ILE A 77 -3.58 -7.36 7.62
N ARG A 78 -3.57 -6.39 6.71
CA ARG A 78 -3.28 -4.98 7.02
C ARG A 78 -4.33 -4.35 7.93
N PHE A 79 -5.60 -4.64 7.69
CA PHE A 79 -6.70 -4.21 8.55
C PHE A 79 -6.49 -4.71 9.98
N LEU A 80 -6.21 -6.00 10.16
CA LEU A 80 -5.96 -6.59 11.48
C LEU A 80 -4.71 -6.01 12.15
N GLN A 81 -3.63 -5.74 11.40
CA GLN A 81 -2.45 -5.05 11.93
C GLN A 81 -2.79 -3.67 12.48
N CYS A 82 -3.63 -2.92 11.77
CA CYS A 82 -4.03 -1.58 12.18
C CYS A 82 -4.89 -1.61 13.45
N LEU A 83 -5.82 -2.57 13.55
CA LEU A 83 -6.59 -2.78 14.78
C LEU A 83 -5.72 -3.19 15.96
N ARG A 84 -4.74 -4.08 15.74
CA ARG A 84 -3.80 -4.48 16.79
C ARG A 84 -2.97 -3.30 17.30
N ARG A 85 -2.53 -2.40 16.42
CA ARG A 85 -1.82 -1.18 16.82
C ARG A 85 -2.72 -0.24 17.61
N TYR A 86 -3.98 -0.07 17.19
CA TYR A 86 -4.96 0.70 17.94
C TYR A 86 -5.18 0.12 19.34
N TYR A 87 -5.33 -1.19 19.46
CA TYR A 87 -5.48 -1.86 20.76
C TYR A 87 -4.29 -1.59 21.70
N ASN A 88 -3.06 -1.60 21.17
CA ASN A 88 -1.86 -1.40 22.00
C ASN A 88 -1.60 0.07 22.36
N THR A 89 -1.95 1.03 21.51
CA THR A 89 -1.60 2.45 21.73
C THR A 89 -2.80 3.33 22.11
N HIS A 90 -4.02 2.83 21.92
CA HIS A 90 -5.29 3.56 22.02
C HIS A 90 -5.36 4.84 21.17
N ARG A 91 -4.46 5.01 20.19
CA ARG A 91 -4.43 6.20 19.32
C ARG A 91 -5.31 5.99 18.10
N PHE A 92 -6.38 6.77 17.98
CA PHE A 92 -7.27 6.75 16.82
C PHE A 92 -6.53 7.08 15.52
N ASN A 93 -5.83 8.22 15.47
CA ASN A 93 -4.94 8.60 14.37
C ASN A 93 -3.51 8.18 14.74
N PRO A 94 -2.77 7.42 13.89
CA PRO A 94 -3.12 6.98 12.53
C PRO A 94 -3.82 5.62 12.44
N HIS A 95 -3.95 4.86 13.52
CA HIS A 95 -4.23 3.43 13.41
C HIS A 95 -5.62 3.10 12.86
N LEU A 96 -6.68 3.69 13.41
CA LEU A 96 -8.04 3.34 13.01
C LEU A 96 -8.39 3.93 11.63
N LEU A 97 -7.86 5.11 11.31
CA LEU A 97 -7.96 5.68 9.97
C LEU A 97 -7.29 4.75 8.94
N ASN A 98 -6.09 4.24 9.23
CA ASN A 98 -5.43 3.30 8.33
C ASN A 98 -6.22 1.98 8.20
N ALA A 99 -6.84 1.49 9.28
CA ALA A 99 -7.73 0.33 9.22
C ALA A 99 -8.90 0.59 8.27
N GLY A 100 -9.54 1.77 8.37
CA GLY A 100 -10.60 2.21 7.47
C GLY A 100 -10.16 2.24 6.01
N LYS A 101 -8.93 2.69 5.72
CA LYS A 101 -8.36 2.68 4.36
C LYS A 101 -8.38 1.28 3.73
N TYR A 102 -7.93 0.26 4.47
CA TYR A 102 -7.92 -1.12 3.96
C TYR A 102 -9.34 -1.69 3.89
N MET A 103 -10.22 -1.39 4.86
CA MET A 103 -11.61 -1.84 4.84
C MET A 103 -12.36 -1.35 3.60
N VAL A 104 -12.22 -0.06 3.25
CA VAL A 104 -12.84 0.51 2.04
C VAL A 104 -12.35 -0.21 0.78
N GLY A 105 -11.04 -0.51 0.69
CA GLY A 105 -10.50 -1.28 -0.44
C GLY A 105 -11.03 -2.71 -0.53
N ILE A 106 -11.19 -3.41 0.59
CA ILE A 106 -11.79 -4.76 0.65
C ILE A 106 -13.23 -4.73 0.14
N ILE A 107 -14.03 -3.79 0.63
CA ILE A 107 -15.42 -3.62 0.21
C ILE A 107 -15.49 -3.35 -1.29
N SER A 108 -14.63 -2.47 -1.83
CA SER A 108 -14.58 -2.19 -3.27
C SER A 108 -14.26 -3.40 -4.12
N ILE A 109 -13.36 -4.29 -3.67
CA ILE A 109 -13.06 -5.54 -4.38
C ILE A 109 -14.28 -6.46 -4.39
N LEU A 110 -14.92 -6.68 -3.23
CA LEU A 110 -16.11 -7.54 -3.11
C LEU A 110 -17.29 -7.03 -3.92
N LEU A 111 -17.54 -5.71 -3.92
CA LEU A 111 -18.55 -5.07 -4.77
C LEU A 111 -18.27 -5.30 -6.26
N GLY A 112 -16.98 -5.25 -6.66
CA GLY A 112 -16.56 -5.56 -8.02
C GLY A 112 -16.86 -7.01 -8.41
N THR A 113 -16.62 -7.97 -7.52
CA THR A 113 -16.95 -9.38 -7.73
C THR A 113 -18.45 -9.59 -7.91
N VAL A 114 -19.28 -8.99 -7.04
CA VAL A 114 -20.75 -9.06 -7.16
C VAL A 114 -21.22 -8.47 -8.49
N ALA A 115 -20.67 -7.33 -8.90
CA ALA A 115 -21.00 -6.67 -10.17
C ALA A 115 -20.62 -7.54 -11.38
N LYS A 116 -19.53 -8.31 -11.29
CA LYS A 116 -19.09 -9.26 -12.34
C LYS A 116 -19.97 -10.50 -12.43
N VAL A 117 -20.20 -11.17 -11.30
CA VAL A 117 -20.94 -12.45 -11.25
C VAL A 117 -22.38 -12.30 -11.68
N LYS A 118 -23.03 -11.16 -11.37
CA LYS A 118 -24.42 -10.90 -11.79
C LYS A 118 -24.58 -10.55 -13.28
N GLY A 119 -23.48 -10.40 -14.03
CA GLY A 119 -23.49 -10.31 -15.50
C GLY A 119 -24.43 -9.26 -16.10
N LYS A 120 -25.10 -9.60 -17.23
CA LYS A 120 -26.03 -8.76 -18.01
C LYS A 120 -27.20 -8.18 -17.19
N TYR A 121 -27.56 -8.81 -16.06
CA TYR A 121 -28.61 -8.37 -15.14
C TYR A 121 -28.08 -7.45 -14.03
N CYS A 122 -26.79 -7.11 -14.03
CA CYS A 122 -26.24 -6.12 -13.12
C CYS A 122 -26.93 -4.78 -13.38
N HIS A 123 -27.84 -4.40 -12.50
CA HIS A 123 -28.45 -3.09 -12.53
C HIS A 123 -27.37 -2.01 -12.54
N LEU A 124 -27.56 -0.99 -13.38
CA LEU A 124 -26.66 0.16 -13.53
C LEU A 124 -26.24 0.74 -12.17
N TYR A 125 -27.13 0.73 -11.17
CA TYR A 125 -26.85 1.22 -9.82
C TYR A 125 -25.67 0.51 -9.13
N LEU A 126 -25.56 -0.83 -9.21
CA LEU A 126 -24.45 -1.55 -8.58
C LEU A 126 -23.10 -1.19 -9.21
N ARG A 127 -23.09 -0.96 -10.53
CA ARG A 127 -21.88 -0.56 -11.26
C ARG A 127 -21.44 0.84 -10.85
N VAL A 128 -22.39 1.77 -10.77
CA VAL A 128 -22.12 3.15 -10.33
C VAL A 128 -21.57 3.16 -8.91
N ILE A 129 -22.21 2.43 -7.97
CA ILE A 129 -21.74 2.30 -6.59
C ILE A 129 -20.32 1.72 -6.55
N TRP A 130 -20.05 0.68 -7.33
CA TRP A 130 -18.73 0.08 -7.40
C TRP A 130 -17.68 1.06 -7.93
N ILE A 131 -17.95 1.78 -9.02
CA ILE A 131 -17.03 2.80 -9.57
C ILE A 131 -16.77 3.92 -8.55
N ILE A 132 -17.80 4.41 -7.87
CA ILE A 132 -17.65 5.41 -6.80
C ILE A 132 -16.76 4.86 -5.69
N SER A 133 -16.96 3.61 -5.28
CA SER A 133 -16.14 2.98 -4.24
C SER A 133 -14.67 2.85 -4.66
N LEU A 134 -14.39 2.58 -5.94
CA LEU A 134 -13.05 2.52 -6.49
C LEU A 134 -12.35 3.88 -6.47
N VAL A 135 -13.06 4.94 -6.88
CA VAL A 135 -12.54 6.31 -6.82
C VAL A 135 -12.28 6.71 -5.36
N ALA A 136 -13.22 6.43 -4.46
CA ALA A 136 -13.06 6.70 -3.03
C ALA A 136 -11.85 5.96 -2.43
N THR A 137 -11.69 4.67 -2.76
CA THR A 137 -10.53 3.87 -2.35
C THR A 137 -9.23 4.50 -2.87
N SER A 138 -9.16 4.81 -4.17
CA SER A 138 -7.96 5.39 -4.77
C SER A 138 -7.59 6.72 -4.13
N SER A 139 -8.57 7.63 -3.99
CA SER A 139 -8.38 8.95 -3.39
C SER A 139 -7.94 8.87 -1.93
N TYR A 140 -8.59 8.05 -1.11
CA TYR A 140 -8.20 7.90 0.29
C TYR A 140 -6.76 7.38 0.40
N SER A 141 -6.46 6.39 -0.43
CA SER A 141 -5.18 5.71 -0.39
C SER A 141 -4.06 6.63 -0.92
N TYR A 142 -4.32 7.47 -1.93
CA TYR A 142 -3.39 8.53 -2.39
C TYR A 142 -3.12 9.57 -1.29
N THR A 143 -4.19 10.07 -0.66
CA THR A 143 -4.09 11.03 0.44
C THR A 143 -3.27 10.44 1.59
N TRP A 144 -3.41 9.14 1.86
CA TRP A 144 -2.61 8.44 2.86
C TRP A 144 -1.13 8.45 2.51
N ASP A 145 -0.77 8.08 1.28
CA ASP A 145 0.62 8.05 0.83
C ASP A 145 1.28 9.44 0.99
N VAL A 146 0.59 10.49 0.55
CA VAL A 146 1.11 11.87 0.56
C VAL A 146 1.20 12.44 1.98
N LEU A 147 0.12 12.37 2.76
CA LEU A 147 0.06 13.04 4.06
C LEU A 147 0.72 12.23 5.17
N MET A 148 0.47 10.92 5.21
CA MET A 148 0.86 10.07 6.35
C MET A 148 2.19 9.36 6.10
N ASP A 149 2.34 8.74 4.94
CA ASP A 149 3.53 7.94 4.63
C ASP A 149 4.73 8.80 4.25
N TRP A 150 4.53 9.89 3.51
CA TRP A 150 5.61 10.83 3.15
C TRP A 150 5.66 12.07 4.02
N GLY A 151 4.61 12.35 4.81
CA GLY A 151 4.58 13.48 5.72
C GLY A 151 4.54 14.82 4.99
N PHE A 152 3.92 14.90 3.81
CA PHE A 152 3.76 16.16 3.07
C PHE A 152 2.63 17.01 3.68
N PHE A 153 2.54 18.26 3.23
CA PHE A 153 1.56 19.26 3.67
C PHE A 153 1.62 19.56 5.18
N GLN A 154 2.83 19.55 5.76
CA GLN A 154 3.02 20.02 7.13
C GLN A 154 2.73 21.52 7.21
N LYS A 155 1.94 21.90 8.23
CA LYS A 155 1.63 23.31 8.50
C LYS A 155 2.91 24.00 8.96
N ASN A 156 3.12 25.24 8.51
CA ASN A 156 4.25 26.09 8.89
C ASN A 156 5.65 25.55 8.53
N SER A 157 5.74 24.73 7.49
CA SER A 157 7.03 24.29 6.92
C SER A 157 7.66 25.39 6.05
N LYS A 158 8.99 25.46 6.05
CA LYS A 158 9.80 26.30 5.16
C LYS A 158 9.59 25.93 3.69
N ASN A 159 9.31 24.65 3.42
CA ASN A 159 9.08 24.11 2.09
C ASN A 159 7.57 24.06 1.80
N LYS A 160 7.12 24.72 0.73
CA LYS A 160 5.69 24.74 0.35
C LYS A 160 5.16 23.32 0.13
N PHE A 161 4.12 22.93 0.87
CA PHE A 161 3.49 21.60 0.80
C PHE A 161 4.38 20.41 1.18
N LEU A 162 5.59 20.63 1.67
CA LEU A 162 6.50 19.57 2.11
C LEU A 162 6.82 19.76 3.59
N ARG A 163 7.62 18.87 4.15
CA ARG A 163 8.18 18.96 5.50
C ARG A 163 9.52 19.71 5.50
N ASP A 164 10.00 20.08 6.69
CA ASP A 164 11.25 20.84 6.83
C ASP A 164 12.48 19.99 6.55
N ASP A 165 12.55 18.79 7.14
CA ASP A 165 13.69 17.88 6.98
C ASP A 165 13.55 17.05 5.71
N LEU A 166 14.32 17.41 4.69
CA LEU A 166 14.38 16.74 3.39
C LEU A 166 15.81 16.24 3.13
N ILE A 167 15.96 14.94 2.86
CA ILE A 167 17.26 14.35 2.48
C ILE A 167 17.51 14.48 0.96
N PHE A 168 16.46 14.37 0.15
CA PHE A 168 16.56 14.42 -1.31
C PHE A 168 16.40 15.85 -1.85
N PRO A 169 16.72 16.10 -3.13
CA PRO A 169 16.41 17.38 -3.77
C PRO A 169 14.90 17.64 -3.82
N THR A 170 14.46 18.88 -3.57
CA THR A 170 13.04 19.28 -3.46
C THR A 170 12.19 18.90 -4.68
N TRP A 171 12.77 18.96 -5.89
CA TRP A 171 12.06 18.60 -7.13
C TRP A 171 11.58 17.14 -7.12
N SER A 172 12.33 16.24 -6.48
CA SER A 172 12.00 14.82 -6.43
C SER A 172 10.70 14.55 -5.65
N TYR A 173 10.45 15.33 -4.59
CA TYR A 173 9.24 15.24 -3.78
C TYR A 173 7.99 15.67 -4.56
N TYR A 174 8.08 16.77 -5.32
CA TYR A 174 6.97 17.20 -6.20
C TYR A 174 6.76 16.20 -7.34
N TYR A 175 7.83 15.64 -7.90
CA TYR A 175 7.74 14.60 -8.92
C TYR A 175 7.01 13.36 -8.42
N VAL A 176 7.32 12.84 -7.22
CA VAL A 176 6.62 11.67 -6.67
C VAL A 176 5.19 11.98 -6.25
N MET A 177 4.91 13.20 -5.79
CA MET A 177 3.55 13.65 -5.50
C MET A 177 2.67 13.57 -6.75
N ILE A 178 3.13 14.14 -7.86
CA ILE A 178 2.39 14.18 -9.13
C ILE A 178 2.35 12.79 -9.78
N SER A 179 3.49 12.09 -9.87
CA SER A 179 3.54 10.78 -10.54
C SER A 179 2.70 9.73 -9.79
N ASN A 180 2.67 9.72 -8.45
CA ASN A 180 1.85 8.77 -7.70
C ASN A 180 0.34 8.96 -7.93
N LEU A 181 -0.12 10.19 -8.21
CA LEU A 181 -1.53 10.45 -8.55
C LEU A 181 -1.94 9.70 -9.83
N PHE A 182 -1.11 9.78 -10.87
CA PHE A 182 -1.36 9.08 -12.14
C PHE A 182 -1.16 7.57 -12.00
N LEU A 183 -0.04 7.15 -11.40
CA LEU A 183 0.31 5.73 -11.28
C LEU A 183 -0.70 4.96 -10.44
N ARG A 184 -1.31 5.57 -9.42
CA ARG A 184 -2.32 4.91 -8.58
C ARG A 184 -3.62 4.61 -9.33
N THR A 185 -3.98 5.45 -10.31
CA THR A 185 -5.18 5.26 -11.13
C THR A 185 -5.06 4.01 -12.01
N ILE A 186 -3.85 3.53 -12.28
CA ILE A 186 -3.61 2.38 -13.15
C ILE A 186 -4.15 1.06 -12.56
N TRP A 187 -4.16 0.93 -11.23
CA TRP A 187 -4.75 -0.24 -10.57
C TRP A 187 -6.24 -0.44 -10.95
N LEU A 188 -6.97 0.64 -11.27
CA LEU A 188 -8.38 0.56 -11.69
C LEU A 188 -8.59 -0.29 -12.96
N PHE A 189 -7.61 -0.33 -13.86
CA PHE A 189 -7.68 -1.15 -15.07
C PHE A 189 -7.55 -2.65 -14.76
N THR A 190 -6.83 -3.01 -13.69
CA THR A 190 -6.64 -4.41 -13.26
C THR A 190 -7.90 -5.01 -12.65
N VAL A 191 -8.74 -4.20 -12.00
CA VAL A 191 -10.00 -4.67 -11.42
C VAL A 191 -10.98 -5.06 -12.53
N SER A 192 -10.84 -4.55 -13.76
CA SER A 192 -11.82 -4.84 -14.82
C SER A 192 -11.28 -4.78 -16.26
N PRO A 193 -10.35 -5.67 -16.66
CA PRO A 193 -9.70 -5.60 -17.97
C PRO A 193 -10.68 -5.69 -19.15
N ASN A 194 -11.74 -6.49 -19.01
CA ASN A 194 -12.71 -6.77 -20.07
C ASN A 194 -13.85 -5.73 -20.17
N TYR A 195 -14.01 -4.84 -19.19
CA TYR A 195 -15.15 -3.93 -19.13
C TYR A 195 -14.91 -2.61 -19.85
N TRP A 196 -13.66 -2.16 -19.93
CA TRP A 196 -13.35 -0.85 -20.51
C TRP A 196 -13.38 -0.87 -22.04
N GLY A 197 -13.43 -2.04 -22.69
CA GLY A 197 -13.53 -2.16 -24.15
C GLY A 197 -12.33 -1.61 -24.94
N VAL A 198 -11.37 -0.97 -24.27
CA VAL A 198 -10.20 -0.31 -24.88
C VAL A 198 -9.10 -1.32 -25.24
N ILE A 199 -8.98 -2.44 -24.52
CA ILE A 199 -7.84 -3.37 -24.68
C ILE A 199 -8.34 -4.82 -24.76
N LYS A 200 -8.12 -5.45 -25.92
CA LYS A 200 -8.57 -6.83 -26.21
C LYS A 200 -7.77 -7.92 -25.47
N ASN A 201 -6.53 -7.63 -25.08
CA ASN A 201 -5.64 -8.60 -24.43
C ASN A 201 -5.41 -8.26 -22.95
N GLY A 202 -6.19 -8.87 -22.05
CA GLY A 202 -6.08 -8.68 -20.60
C GLY A 202 -4.69 -9.01 -20.02
N ASN A 203 -3.94 -9.91 -20.66
CA ASN A 203 -2.59 -10.29 -20.25
C ASN A 203 -1.57 -9.15 -20.39
N ILE A 204 -1.66 -8.38 -21.48
CA ILE A 204 -0.75 -7.23 -21.71
C ILE A 204 -1.06 -6.14 -20.68
N VAL A 205 -2.35 -5.89 -20.41
CA VAL A 205 -2.79 -4.93 -19.39
C VAL A 205 -2.22 -5.32 -18.03
N ALA A 206 -2.35 -6.60 -17.66
CA ALA A 206 -1.84 -7.09 -16.39
C ALA A 206 -0.32 -6.98 -16.27
N TYR A 207 0.43 -7.30 -17.33
CA TYR A 207 1.88 -7.15 -17.34
C TYR A 207 2.33 -5.68 -17.19
N VAL A 208 1.76 -4.78 -17.99
CA VAL A 208 2.10 -3.35 -17.95
C VAL A 208 1.73 -2.74 -16.60
N THR A 209 0.54 -3.05 -16.08
CA THR A 209 0.11 -2.58 -14.76
C THR A 209 1.00 -3.10 -13.63
N ALA A 210 1.49 -4.33 -13.72
CA ALA A 210 2.47 -4.87 -12.77
C ALA A 210 3.81 -4.11 -12.80
N LEU A 211 4.35 -3.82 -14.00
CA LEU A 211 5.58 -3.01 -14.12
C LEU A 211 5.43 -1.60 -13.54
N VAL A 212 4.29 -0.97 -13.82
CA VAL A 212 3.96 0.36 -13.28
C VAL A 212 3.85 0.29 -11.76
N GLU A 213 3.20 -0.73 -11.20
CA GLU A 213 3.07 -0.88 -9.75
C GLU A 213 4.44 -1.08 -9.07
N VAL A 214 5.36 -1.82 -9.71
CA VAL A 214 6.74 -1.95 -9.23
C VAL A 214 7.44 -0.60 -9.18
N PHE A 215 7.34 0.21 -10.25
CA PHE A 215 7.93 1.54 -10.30
C PHE A 215 7.33 2.49 -9.24
N ARG A 216 6.00 2.49 -9.10
CA ARG A 216 5.29 3.26 -8.06
C ARG A 216 5.74 2.86 -6.66
N ARG A 217 5.91 1.55 -6.41
CA ARG A 217 6.33 1.05 -5.10
C ARG A 217 7.79 1.33 -4.80
N PHE A 218 8.65 1.30 -5.82
CA PHE A 218 10.02 1.78 -5.72
C PHE A 218 10.04 3.23 -5.20
N GLN A 219 9.30 4.15 -5.83
CA GLN A 219 9.18 5.53 -5.35
C GLN A 219 8.70 5.58 -3.89
N TRP A 220 7.58 4.92 -3.58
CA TRP A 220 7.02 4.93 -2.23
C TRP A 220 8.02 4.41 -1.18
N ASN A 221 8.80 3.38 -1.49
CA ASN A 221 9.77 2.80 -0.55
C ASN A 221 10.85 3.81 -0.14
N PHE A 222 11.43 4.56 -1.09
CA PHE A 222 12.46 5.55 -0.78
C PHE A 222 11.92 6.66 0.12
N PHE A 223 10.82 7.29 -0.27
CA PHE A 223 10.25 8.40 0.49
C PHE A 223 9.61 7.97 1.81
N ARG A 224 9.05 6.75 1.91
CA ARG A 224 8.55 6.21 3.18
C ARG A 224 9.68 5.95 4.18
N MET A 225 10.77 5.35 3.71
CA MET A 225 11.94 5.05 4.54
C MET A 225 12.64 6.33 4.97
N GLU A 226 12.78 7.29 4.07
CA GLU A 226 13.32 8.61 4.37
C GLU A 226 12.46 9.35 5.39
N ASN A 227 11.12 9.32 5.26
CA ASN A 227 10.23 9.89 6.27
C ASN A 227 10.32 9.19 7.63
N GLU A 228 10.45 7.86 7.65
CA GLU A 228 10.69 7.13 8.90
C GLU A 228 12.03 7.48 9.55
N HIS A 229 13.08 7.64 8.73
CA HIS A 229 14.42 7.97 9.21
C HIS A 229 14.46 9.35 9.86
N THR A 230 13.96 10.39 9.19
CA THR A 230 14.00 11.75 9.75
C THR A 230 13.14 11.87 11.01
N ASN A 231 11.96 11.20 11.08
CA ASN A 231 11.15 11.19 12.29
C ASN A 231 11.86 10.48 13.46
N ASN A 232 12.57 9.37 13.19
CA ASN A 232 13.33 8.68 14.24
C ASN A 232 14.58 9.46 14.69
N CYS A 233 15.22 10.21 13.80
CA CYS A 233 16.31 11.13 14.16
C CYS A 233 15.80 12.32 14.98
N GLY A 234 14.65 12.92 14.58
CA GLY A 234 14.01 14.02 15.31
C GLY A 234 13.51 13.63 16.70
N ASP A 235 12.98 12.41 16.86
CA ASP A 235 12.59 11.83 18.17
C ASP A 235 13.80 11.30 18.98
N PHE A 236 15.04 11.53 18.53
CA PHE A 236 16.29 11.02 19.10
C PHE A 236 16.38 9.48 19.25
N ARG A 237 15.52 8.71 18.57
CA ARG A 237 15.53 7.24 18.62
C ARG A 237 16.66 6.62 17.81
N ALA A 238 17.24 7.36 16.87
CA ALA A 238 18.30 6.91 15.97
C ALA A 238 19.69 7.45 16.32
N VAL A 239 19.80 8.34 17.30
CA VAL A 239 21.07 8.98 17.70
C VAL A 239 21.57 8.36 19.00
N LYS A 240 22.87 8.08 19.06
CA LYS A 240 23.48 7.46 20.26
C LYS A 240 23.71 8.48 21.39
N GLU A 241 23.78 9.76 21.04
CA GLU A 241 23.98 10.87 21.95
C GLU A 241 22.76 11.81 21.86
N MET A 242 22.11 12.04 22.99
CA MET A 242 21.01 13.01 23.11
C MET A 242 21.61 14.36 23.52
N PRO A 243 21.20 15.48 22.90
CA PRO A 243 21.61 16.79 23.38
C PRO A 243 21.11 16.99 24.81
N LEU A 244 22.00 17.43 25.69
CA LEU A 244 21.66 17.70 27.08
C LEU A 244 20.68 18.88 27.16
N PRO A 245 19.74 18.87 28.11
CA PRO A 245 18.70 19.90 28.23
C PRO A 245 19.21 21.28 28.69
N TYR A 246 20.52 21.44 28.88
CA TYR A 246 21.15 22.68 29.28
C TYR A 246 22.30 22.99 28.34
N ASN A 247 22.49 24.27 28.01
CA ASN A 247 23.70 24.72 27.34
C ASN A 247 24.87 24.50 28.30
N ILE A 248 25.81 23.64 27.91
CA ILE A 248 27.12 23.67 28.51
C ILE A 248 27.76 24.93 27.96
N GLU A 249 27.73 26.01 28.75
CA GLU A 249 28.67 27.10 28.57
C GLU A 249 30.05 26.45 28.71
N ASN A 250 30.73 26.26 27.59
CA ASN A 250 32.15 25.94 27.63
C ASN A 250 32.84 27.18 28.20
N ASN A 251 32.90 27.29 29.52
CA ASN A 251 33.94 28.04 30.19
C ASN A 251 35.24 27.32 29.82
N SER A 252 35.80 27.66 28.66
CA SER A 252 37.24 27.75 28.53
C SER A 252 37.68 28.88 29.46
N GLU A 253 37.66 28.59 30.77
CA GLU A 253 38.48 29.33 31.71
C GLU A 253 39.92 29.04 31.33
N ASP A 254 40.62 30.14 31.09
CA ASP A 254 42.05 30.22 30.84
C ASP A 254 42.80 29.42 31.92
N ASP A 255 43.47 28.34 31.50
CA ASP A 255 44.59 27.78 32.27
C ASP A 255 45.88 28.17 31.53
N ASP A 256 46.55 29.18 32.09
CA ASP A 256 47.93 29.60 31.82
C ASP A 256 48.94 28.44 31.86
#